data_AF-A0A5J4KJ73-F1
#
_entry.id   AF-A0A5J4KJ73-F1
#
_cell.length_a   1.000
_cell.length_b   1.000
_cell.length_c   1.000
_cell.angle_alpha   90.00
_cell.angle_beta   90.00
_cell.angle_gamma   90.00
#
_symmetry.space_group_name_H-M   'P 1'
#
loop_
_entity.id
_entity.type
_entity.pdbx_description
1 polymer ?
#
loop_
_entity_poly.entity_id
_entity_poly.type
_entity_poly.pdbx_seq_one_letter_code
_entity_poly.pdbx_strand_id
1 'polypeptide(L)'
;MSRQQKPIMDARMAARLQQKKAIVDGYRPLPAGTVARLNEDLKIMLTHHSTAIGGNTLTLNETAMVIEYGMTVGGHSLREYKETENHARAYENVVSLVAGLFQR
;
A
#
# COMPACT_ATOMS: atom_id res chain seq x y z
N MET A 1 -15.66 -5.87 -29.79
CA MET A 1 -14.49 -6.65 -29.31
C MET A 1 -13.33 -5.67 -29.15
N SER A 2 -13.06 -5.23 -27.91
CA SER A 2 -11.96 -4.29 -27.63
C SER A 2 -10.63 -5.04 -27.73
N ARG A 3 -9.73 -4.61 -28.63
CA ARG A 3 -8.35 -5.10 -28.65
C ARG A 3 -7.71 -4.66 -27.33
N GLN A 4 -7.45 -5.60 -26.43
CA GLN A 4 -6.53 -5.36 -25.32
C GLN A 4 -5.14 -5.15 -25.93
N GLN A 5 -4.80 -3.89 -26.20
CA GLN A 5 -3.42 -3.48 -26.46
C GLN A 5 -2.64 -3.83 -25.20
N LYS A 6 -1.81 -4.88 -25.26
CA LYS A 6 -0.92 -5.26 -24.17
C LYS A 6 -0.11 -4.00 -23.82
N PRO A 7 -0.05 -3.56 -22.56
CA PRO A 7 0.68 -2.34 -22.21
C PRO A 7 2.13 -2.50 -22.70
N ILE A 8 2.51 -1.65 -23.66
CA ILE A 8 3.83 -1.71 -24.27
C ILE A 8 4.74 -0.91 -23.35
N MET A 9 5.44 -1.60 -22.45
CA MET A 9 6.57 -1.01 -21.76
C MET A 9 7.79 -1.09 -22.68
N ASP A 10 8.53 0.00 -22.80
CA ASP A 10 9.79 0.03 -23.54
C ASP A 10 10.74 -1.08 -23.03
N ALA A 11 11.34 -1.83 -23.96
CA ALA A 11 12.13 -3.02 -23.63
C ALA A 11 13.34 -2.69 -22.75
N ARG A 12 13.95 -1.51 -22.95
CA ARG A 12 15.07 -1.04 -22.13
C ARG A 12 14.58 -0.67 -20.72
N MET A 13 13.41 -0.03 -20.59
CA MET A 13 12.81 0.25 -19.28
C MET A 13 12.49 -1.03 -18.52
N ALA A 14 11.86 -2.02 -19.17
CA ALA A 14 11.54 -3.30 -18.56
C ALA A 14 12.80 -4.01 -18.04
N ALA A 15 13.87 -4.06 -18.86
CA ALA A 15 15.15 -4.63 -18.45
C ALA A 15 15.75 -3.92 -17.23
N ARG A 16 15.67 -2.59 -17.17
CA ARG A 16 16.16 -1.80 -16.02
C ARG A 16 15.36 -2.07 -14.74
N LEU A 17 14.04 -2.22 -14.83
CA LEU A 17 13.19 -2.58 -13.69
C LEU A 17 13.54 -3.98 -13.18
N GLN A 18 13.72 -4.93 -14.09
CA GLN A 18 14.07 -6.30 -13.72
C GLN A 18 15.45 -6.37 -13.05
N GLN A 19 16.43 -5.62 -13.54
CA GLN A 19 17.75 -5.52 -12.91
C GLN A 19 17.68 -4.94 -11.50
N LYS A 20 16.93 -3.83 -11.31
CA LYS A 20 16.73 -3.22 -9.99
C LYS A 20 16.00 -4.17 -9.04
N LYS A 21 14.99 -4.89 -9.52
CA LYS A 21 14.28 -5.89 -8.73
C LYS A 21 15.23 -7.00 -8.28
N ALA A 22 16.07 -7.53 -9.17
CA ALA A 22 17.03 -8.57 -8.84
C ALA A 22 18.03 -8.12 -7.75
N ILE A 23 18.48 -6.88 -7.79
CA ILE A 23 19.33 -6.30 -6.73
C ILE A 23 18.58 -6.28 -5.39
N VAL A 24 17.34 -5.81 -5.38
CA VAL A 24 16.50 -5.77 -4.15
C VAL A 24 16.22 -7.17 -3.61
N ASP A 25 15.90 -8.12 -4.50
CA ASP A 25 15.64 -9.51 -4.12
C ASP A 25 16.88 -10.18 -3.51
N GLY A 26 18.09 -9.79 -3.95
CA GLY A 26 19.36 -10.29 -3.42
C GLY A 26 19.62 -9.96 -1.95
N TYR A 27 18.89 -9.02 -1.36
CA TYR A 27 18.98 -8.72 0.08
C TYR A 27 18.12 -9.64 0.96
N ARG A 28 17.35 -10.57 0.37
CA ARG A 28 16.51 -11.50 1.13
C ARG A 28 17.35 -12.71 1.64
N PRO A 29 17.04 -13.28 2.82
CA PRO A 29 15.96 -12.88 3.73
C PRO A 29 16.33 -11.62 4.54
N LEU A 30 15.37 -10.73 4.70
CA LEU A 30 15.51 -9.56 5.58
C LEU A 30 15.23 -9.98 7.04
N PRO A 31 15.82 -9.30 8.03
CA PRO A 31 15.48 -9.54 9.44
C PRO A 31 13.98 -9.36 9.71
N ALA A 32 13.40 -10.20 10.57
CA ALA A 32 11.96 -10.20 10.83
C ALA A 32 11.43 -8.84 11.30
N GLY A 33 12.17 -8.14 12.18
CA GLY A 33 11.81 -6.79 12.63
C GLY A 33 11.82 -5.76 11.49
N THR A 34 12.75 -5.87 10.54
CA THR A 34 12.78 -5.02 9.34
C THR A 34 11.57 -5.29 8.45
N VAL A 35 11.19 -6.56 8.25
CA VAL A 35 10.01 -6.92 7.47
C VAL A 35 8.73 -6.39 8.13
N ALA A 36 8.61 -6.53 9.45
CA ALA A 36 7.48 -6.01 10.22
C ALA A 36 7.36 -4.49 10.07
N ARG A 37 8.47 -3.76 10.27
CA ARG A 37 8.47 -2.30 10.14
C ARG A 37 8.13 -1.84 8.73
N LEU A 38 8.71 -2.47 7.71
CA LEU A 38 8.38 -2.16 6.31
C LEU A 38 6.90 -2.41 6.02
N ASN A 39 6.30 -3.45 6.59
CA ASN A 39 4.88 -3.73 6.40
C ASN A 39 3.98 -2.67 7.04
N GLU A 40 4.34 -2.18 8.24
CA GLU A 40 3.65 -1.05 8.90
C GLU A 40 3.72 0.22 8.06
N ASP A 41 4.94 0.59 7.64
CA ASP A 41 5.18 1.80 6.82
C ASP A 41 4.42 1.72 5.48
N LEU A 42 4.45 0.56 4.82
CA LEU A 42 3.75 0.34 3.55
C LEU A 42 2.23 0.40 3.71
N LYS A 43 1.67 -0.10 4.81
CA LYS A 43 0.22 -0.02 5.08
C LYS A 43 -0.24 1.44 5.11
N ILE A 44 0.50 2.31 5.80
CA ILE A 44 0.18 3.73 5.91
C ILE A 44 0.38 4.44 4.57
N MET A 45 1.57 4.28 3.97
CA MET A 45 1.94 4.94 2.71
C MET A 45 0.99 4.57 1.57
N LEU A 46 0.68 3.28 1.42
CA LEU A 46 -0.21 2.83 0.36
C LEU A 46 -1.63 3.31 0.61
N THR A 47 -2.09 3.32 1.86
CA THR A 47 -3.42 3.84 2.20
C THR A 47 -3.54 5.31 1.87
N HIS A 48 -2.60 6.13 2.31
CA HIS A 48 -2.59 7.57 2.02
C HIS A 48 -2.58 7.83 0.50
N HIS A 49 -1.66 7.23 -0.25
CA HIS A 49 -1.55 7.51 -1.68
C HIS A 49 -2.74 7.00 -2.49
N SER A 50 -3.29 5.83 -2.16
CA SER A 50 -4.45 5.28 -2.86
C SER A 50 -5.71 6.11 -2.61
N THR A 51 -5.99 6.52 -1.38
CA THR A 51 -7.17 7.34 -1.08
C THR A 51 -7.00 8.76 -1.60
N ALA A 52 -5.79 9.32 -1.56
CA ALA A 52 -5.51 10.64 -2.13
C ALA A 52 -5.75 10.69 -3.65
N ILE A 53 -5.43 9.62 -4.39
CA ILE A 53 -5.81 9.51 -5.82
C ILE A 53 -7.33 9.59 -6.01
N GLY A 54 -8.09 9.05 -5.05
CA GLY A 54 -9.56 9.15 -4.99
C GLY A 54 -10.10 10.49 -4.50
N GLY A 55 -9.24 11.44 -4.14
CA GLY A 55 -9.62 12.78 -3.66
C GLY A 55 -9.73 12.93 -2.14
N ASN A 56 -9.19 11.97 -1.37
CA ASN A 56 -9.05 12.13 0.08
C ASN A 56 -7.98 13.18 0.41
N THR A 57 -8.24 14.03 1.41
CA THR A 57 -7.38 15.18 1.74
C THR A 57 -6.52 14.99 2.99
N LEU A 58 -6.65 13.87 3.70
CA LEU A 58 -5.81 13.57 4.86
C LEU A 58 -4.33 13.55 4.44
N THR A 59 -3.49 14.28 5.18
CA THR A 59 -2.04 14.20 5.03
C THR A 59 -1.53 12.81 5.42
N LEU A 60 -0.27 12.51 5.07
CA LEU A 60 0.35 11.25 5.46
C LEU A 60 0.37 11.07 6.99
N ASN A 61 0.66 12.14 7.74
CA ASN A 61 0.68 12.09 9.20
C ASN A 61 -0.72 11.90 9.79
N GLU A 62 -1.75 12.54 9.23
CA GLU A 62 -3.14 12.34 9.66
C GLU A 62 -3.62 10.92 9.33
N THR A 63 -3.23 10.39 8.17
CA THR A 63 -3.47 9.00 7.80
C THR A 63 -2.83 8.04 8.79
N ALA A 64 -1.58 8.28 9.18
CA ALA A 64 -0.90 7.51 10.23
C ALA A 64 -1.65 7.59 11.56
N MET A 65 -2.09 8.79 11.98
CA MET A 65 -2.86 8.95 13.22
C MET A 65 -4.18 8.18 13.23
N VAL A 66 -4.88 8.16 12.10
CA VAL A 66 -6.12 7.39 11.93
C VAL A 66 -5.84 5.89 12.04
N ILE A 67 -4.81 5.39 11.35
CA ILE A 67 -4.51 3.96 11.25
C ILE A 67 -3.90 3.41 12.54
N GLU A 68 -2.95 4.12 13.16
CA GLU A 68 -2.18 3.64 14.30
C GLU A 68 -2.89 3.90 15.64
N TYR A 69 -3.61 5.01 15.75
CA TYR A 69 -4.20 5.46 17.02
C TYR A 69 -5.73 5.57 16.99
N GLY A 70 -6.37 5.38 15.83
CA GLY A 70 -7.82 5.58 15.69
C GLY A 70 -8.24 7.03 15.90
N MET A 71 -7.32 7.99 15.74
CA MET A 71 -7.56 9.40 16.02
C MET A 71 -8.00 10.15 14.76
N THR A 72 -9.01 11.01 14.90
CA THR A 72 -9.44 11.94 13.86
C THR A 72 -8.87 13.34 14.08
N VAL A 73 -8.63 14.08 13.00
CA VAL A 73 -8.27 15.50 13.03
C VAL A 73 -9.46 16.37 12.60
N GLY A 74 -9.61 17.54 13.23
CA GLY A 74 -10.68 18.46 12.83
C GLY A 74 -10.51 18.92 11.38
N GLY A 75 -11.61 19.05 10.63
CA GLY A 75 -11.60 19.62 9.27
C GLY A 75 -11.77 18.64 8.11
N HIS A 76 -11.83 17.33 8.38
CA HIS A 76 -12.10 16.32 7.34
C HIS A 76 -13.46 15.66 7.50
N SER A 77 -13.97 15.11 6.41
CA SER A 77 -15.26 14.42 6.39
C SER A 77 -15.16 13.02 7.01
N LEU A 78 -16.28 12.52 7.56
CA LEU A 78 -16.38 11.12 7.99
C LEU A 78 -16.10 10.13 6.85
N ARG A 79 -16.40 10.52 5.60
CA ARG A 79 -16.12 9.70 4.42
C ARG A 79 -14.62 9.43 4.28
N GLU A 80 -13.79 10.45 4.42
CA GLU A 80 -12.34 10.34 4.26
C GLU A 80 -11.71 9.44 5.33
N TYR A 81 -12.21 9.51 6.57
CA TYR A 81 -11.80 8.61 7.65
C TYR A 81 -12.18 7.16 7.35
N LYS A 82 -13.41 6.93 6.90
CA LYS A 82 -13.89 5.58 6.55
C LYS A 82 -13.13 5.01 5.35
N GLU A 83 -12.84 5.81 4.33
CA GLU A 83 -12.04 5.38 3.19
C GLU A 83 -10.64 4.94 3.61
N THR A 84 -10.02 5.71 4.51
CA THR A 84 -8.69 5.41 5.09
C THR A 84 -8.71 4.10 5.87
N GLU A 85 -9.66 3.95 6.80
CA GLU A 85 -9.81 2.73 7.60
C GLU A 85 -10.11 1.50 6.72
N ASN A 86 -11.04 1.64 5.77
CA ASN A 86 -11.42 0.57 4.86
C ASN A 86 -10.24 0.10 3.99
N HIS A 87 -9.44 1.03 3.48
CA HIS A 87 -8.29 0.70 2.65
C HIS A 87 -7.17 0.04 3.48
N ALA A 88 -6.89 0.54 4.69
CA ALA A 88 -5.93 -0.10 5.59
C ALA A 88 -6.34 -1.55 5.94
N ARG A 89 -7.63 -1.78 6.21
CA ARG A 89 -8.18 -3.13 6.42
C ARG A 89 -8.10 -4.00 5.17
N ALA A 90 -8.33 -3.43 3.98
CA ALA A 90 -8.18 -4.15 2.72
C ALA A 90 -6.72 -4.60 2.49
N TYR A 91 -5.74 -3.77 2.83
CA TYR A 91 -4.32 -4.14 2.80
C TYR A 91 -4.04 -5.34 3.70
N GLU A 92 -4.49 -5.31 4.95
CA GLU A 92 -4.32 -6.40 5.92
C GLU A 92 -4.97 -7.70 5.45
N ASN A 93 -6.17 -7.60 4.85
CA ASN A 93 -6.84 -8.76 4.27
C ASN A 93 -6.02 -9.40 3.14
N VAL A 94 -5.47 -8.60 2.22
CA VAL A 94 -4.62 -9.11 1.12
C VAL A 94 -3.37 -9.79 1.66
N VAL A 95 -2.68 -9.17 2.62
CA VAL A 95 -1.49 -9.75 3.25
C VAL A 95 -1.85 -11.08 3.92
N SER A 96 -2.97 -11.13 4.63
CA SER A 96 -3.44 -12.34 5.33
C SER A 96 -3.82 -13.46 4.37
N LEU A 97 -4.44 -13.14 3.23
CA LEU A 97 -4.76 -14.09 2.17
C LEU A 97 -3.49 -14.73 1.59
N VAL A 98 -2.48 -13.91 1.29
CA VAL A 98 -1.19 -14.39 0.74
C VAL A 98 -0.43 -15.23 1.77
N ALA A 99 -0.51 -14.88 3.05
CA ALA A 99 0.11 -15.63 4.14
C ALA A 99 -0.63 -16.94 4.49
N GLY A 100 -1.83 -17.17 3.93
CA GLY A 100 -2.68 -18.32 4.28
C GLY A 100 -3.31 -18.23 5.67
N LEU A 101 -3.41 -17.03 6.25
CA LEU A 101 -3.91 -16.77 7.61
C LEU A 101 -5.35 -16.24 7.64
N PHE A 102 -6.02 -16.16 6.48
CA PHE A 102 -7.36 -15.60 6.38
C PHE A 102 -8.42 -16.53 6.99
N GLN A 103 -9.07 -16.09 8.06
CA GLN A 103 -10.20 -16.78 8.67
C GLN A 103 -11.52 -16.21 8.11
N ARG A 104 -12.45 -17.10 7.73
CA ARG A 104 -13.77 -16.74 7.18
C ARG A 104 -14.75 -16.35 8.27
#